data_AF-A0A9P4I1S7-F1
#
_entry.id   AF-A0A9P4I1S7-F1
#
_cell.length_a   1.000
_cell.length_b   1.000
_cell.length_c   1.000
_cell.angle_alpha   90.00
_cell.angle_beta   90.00
_cell.angle_gamma   90.00
#
_symmetry.space_group_name_H-M   'P 1'
#
loop_
_entity.id
_entity.type
_entity.pdbx_description
1 polymer ?
#
loop_
_entity_poly.entity_id
_entity_poly.type
_entity_poly.pdbx_seq_one_letter_code
_entity_poly.pdbx_strand_id
1 'polypeptide(L)'
;MSSTQPGLLSTLRPMGLPPTPILSLLFTYALNMIATPRQYYGSMTAPENNAAPAECLARAETEKGHVSPEQLKMIRRAKGAAGNLQEVMPLYLVASLTAWLGGVSPEYQNVYHLVWLLGRIGYKYCYLNGIGEARSGLFVLTQIANIAMLIHGGNALHTRVARYY
;
A
#
# COMPACT_ATOMS: atom_id res chain seq x y z
N MET A 1 26.97 18.67 -25.45
CA MET A 1 26.21 18.67 -24.18
C MET A 1 24.74 18.56 -24.52
N SER A 2 24.14 17.38 -24.41
CA SER A 2 22.72 17.16 -24.69
C SER A 2 21.92 17.58 -23.45
N SER A 3 21.11 18.62 -23.56
CA SER A 3 20.18 19.02 -22.50
C SER A 3 19.01 18.04 -22.49
N THR A 4 19.11 16.98 -21.70
CA THR A 4 17.99 16.09 -21.44
C THR A 4 16.91 16.89 -20.72
N GLN A 5 15.82 17.23 -21.42
CA GLN A 5 14.68 17.87 -20.76
C GLN A 5 14.12 16.91 -19.70
N PRO A 6 13.78 17.39 -18.49
CA PRO A 6 13.15 16.58 -17.47
C PRO A 6 11.81 16.04 -17.98
N GLY A 7 11.70 14.72 -18.14
CA GLY A 7 10.46 14.06 -18.56
C GLY A 7 9.35 14.20 -17.52
N LEU A 8 8.09 13.98 -17.91
CA LEU A 8 6.88 14.15 -17.07
C LEU A 8 6.95 13.47 -15.68
N LEU A 9 7.72 12.38 -15.55
CA LEU A 9 7.89 11.63 -14.31
C LEU A 9 9.04 12.14 -13.42
N SER A 10 9.95 12.94 -13.97
CA SER A 10 11.06 13.57 -13.23
C SER A 10 10.59 14.77 -12.38
N THR A 11 9.41 15.30 -12.71
CA THR A 11 8.68 16.37 -11.99
C THR A 11 7.66 15.83 -11.00
N LEU A 12 7.37 14.51 -10.98
CA LEU A 12 6.68 13.85 -9.87
C LEU A 12 7.60 13.71 -8.66
N ARG A 13 8.40 14.74 -8.40
CA ARG A 13 8.95 15.01 -7.07
C ARG A 13 7.80 15.62 -6.31
N PRO A 14 7.29 14.99 -5.24
CA PRO A 14 6.21 15.58 -4.48
C PRO A 14 6.76 16.91 -3.91
N MET A 15 6.36 18.02 -4.52
CA MET A 15 6.78 19.38 -4.15
C MET A 15 8.31 19.62 -4.13
N GLY A 16 9.07 19.01 -5.03
CA GLY A 16 10.53 19.23 -5.11
C GLY A 16 11.36 18.53 -4.03
N LEU A 17 10.73 17.74 -3.16
CA LEU A 17 11.42 16.90 -2.19
C LEU A 17 11.92 15.60 -2.88
N PRO A 18 13.07 15.05 -2.45
CA PRO A 18 13.53 13.76 -2.94
C PRO A 18 12.40 12.72 -2.76
N PRO A 19 12.26 11.73 -3.67
CA PRO A 19 11.38 10.59 -3.45
C PRO A 19 11.93 9.88 -2.21
N THR A 20 11.35 10.23 -1.07
CA THR A 20 11.75 9.69 0.20
C THR A 20 10.77 8.57 0.51
N PRO A 21 11.23 7.52 1.20
CA PRO A 21 10.36 6.50 1.77
C PRO A 21 9.18 7.09 2.56
N ILE A 22 9.30 8.33 3.02
CA ILE A 22 8.26 9.12 3.70
C ILE A 22 7.00 9.30 2.86
N LEU A 23 7.09 9.63 1.57
CA LEU A 23 5.88 9.78 0.74
C LEU A 23 5.23 8.43 0.42
N SER A 24 6.05 7.41 0.23
CA SER A 24 5.60 6.03 0.13
C SER A 24 4.88 5.57 1.42
N LEU A 25 5.37 5.97 2.59
CA LEU A 25 4.72 5.74 3.88
C LEU A 25 3.39 6.51 4.00
N LEU A 26 3.34 7.78 3.58
CA LEU A 26 2.13 8.62 3.61
C LEU A 26 1.05 8.08 2.68
N PHE A 27 1.41 7.67 1.46
CA PHE A 27 0.45 7.08 0.52
C PHE A 27 -0.07 5.73 1.02
N THR A 28 0.77 4.90 1.63
CA THR A 28 0.30 3.67 2.28
C THR A 28 -0.60 3.96 3.47
N TYR A 29 -0.27 4.96 4.30
CA TYR A 29 -1.14 5.37 5.39
C TYR A 29 -2.51 5.81 4.86
N ALA A 30 -2.55 6.57 3.78
CA ALA A 30 -3.80 6.93 3.11
C ALA A 30 -4.58 5.70 2.60
N LEU A 31 -3.91 4.67 2.06
CA LEU A 31 -4.56 3.40 1.70
C LEU A 31 -5.19 2.68 2.89
N ASN A 32 -4.54 2.73 4.06
CA ASN A 32 -5.08 2.17 5.29
C ASN A 32 -6.33 2.91 5.77
N MET A 33 -6.45 4.21 5.47
CA MET A 33 -7.58 5.04 5.86
C MET A 33 -8.83 4.88 4.97
N ILE A 34 -8.67 4.42 3.73
CA ILE A 34 -9.78 4.17 2.80
C ILE A 34 -10.48 2.86 3.15
N ALA A 35 -11.81 2.78 3.14
CA ALA A 35 -12.55 1.50 3.27
C ALA A 35 -12.16 0.67 4.51
N THR A 36 -11.86 1.34 5.63
CA THR A 36 -11.57 0.68 6.91
C THR A 36 -12.78 -0.13 7.38
N PRO A 37 -12.58 -1.25 8.12
CA PRO A 37 -13.69 -2.04 8.67
C PRO A 37 -14.74 -1.20 9.41
N ARG A 38 -14.30 -0.11 10.05
CA ARG A 38 -15.16 0.82 10.78
C ARG A 38 -16.22 1.55 9.94
N GLN A 39 -16.06 1.62 8.63
CA GLN A 39 -17.04 2.31 7.76
C GLN A 39 -18.32 1.50 7.57
N TYR A 40 -18.33 0.21 7.93
CA TYR A 40 -19.44 -0.69 7.69
C TYR A 40 -20.36 -0.91 8.91
N TYR A 41 -20.02 -0.28 10.04
CA TYR A 41 -20.75 -0.41 11.30
C TYR A 41 -22.15 0.20 11.34
N GLY A 42 -22.52 1.01 10.34
CA GLY A 42 -23.78 1.74 10.38
C GLY A 42 -23.85 2.79 11.50
N SER A 43 -25.01 3.42 11.65
CA SER A 43 -25.25 4.50 12.62
C SER A 43 -25.37 4.02 14.07
N MET A 44 -25.57 2.72 14.31
CA MET A 44 -25.91 2.19 15.65
C MET A 44 -24.72 2.07 16.62
N THR A 45 -23.48 2.02 16.12
CA THR A 45 -22.26 2.00 16.94
C THR A 45 -21.38 3.23 16.72
N ALA A 46 -21.90 4.24 16.02
CA ALA A 46 -21.18 5.47 15.68
C ALA A 46 -20.59 6.25 16.88
N PRO A 47 -21.24 6.33 18.07
CA PRO A 47 -20.66 6.99 19.24
C PRO A 47 -19.49 6.22 19.86
N GLU A 48 -19.55 4.89 19.85
CA GLU A 48 -18.56 3.99 20.47
C GLU A 48 -17.37 3.68 19.55
N ASN A 49 -17.55 3.86 18.24
CA ASN A 49 -16.58 3.50 17.19
C ASN A 49 -15.22 4.20 17.30
N ASN A 50 -15.17 5.39 17.91
CA ASN A 50 -13.91 6.12 18.12
C ASN A 50 -13.31 5.88 19.51
N ALA A 51 -14.08 5.35 20.46
CA ALA A 51 -13.62 5.08 21.82
C ALA A 51 -12.97 3.69 21.94
N ALA A 52 -13.58 2.67 21.33
CA ALA A 52 -13.10 1.28 21.42
C ALA A 52 -13.33 0.48 20.11
N PRO A 53 -12.66 0.83 19.00
CA PRO A 53 -12.92 0.24 17.68
C PRO A 53 -12.68 -1.28 17.61
N ALA A 54 -11.73 -1.82 18.38
CA ALA A 54 -11.46 -3.25 18.43
C ALA A 54 -12.59 -4.03 19.13
N GLU A 55 -13.16 -3.45 20.19
CA GLU A 55 -14.28 -4.04 20.91
C GLU A 55 -15.55 -4.00 20.06
N CYS A 56 -15.79 -2.90 19.33
CA CYS A 56 -16.87 -2.81 18.34
C CYS A 56 -16.72 -3.88 17.23
N LEU A 57 -15.50 -4.22 16.80
CA LEU A 57 -15.24 -5.30 15.82
C LEU A 57 -15.60 -6.66 16.39
N ALA A 58 -15.17 -6.93 17.62
CA ALA A 58 -15.47 -8.19 18.30
C ALA A 58 -16.97 -8.37 18.50
N ARG A 59 -17.65 -7.33 19.01
CA ARG A 59 -19.12 -7.33 19.22
C ARG A 59 -19.89 -7.51 17.92
N ALA A 60 -19.50 -6.83 16.84
CA ALA A 60 -20.11 -7.02 15.53
C ALA A 60 -19.97 -8.46 14.99
N GLU A 61 -18.91 -9.17 15.35
CA GLU A 61 -18.69 -10.57 14.94
C GLU A 61 -19.45 -11.59 15.81
N THR A 62 -19.77 -11.26 17.07
CA THR A 62 -20.33 -12.19 18.06
C THR A 62 -21.80 -11.94 18.41
N GLU A 63 -22.26 -10.69 18.44
CA GLU A 63 -23.62 -10.31 18.86
C GLU A 63 -24.60 -10.46 17.70
N LYS A 64 -25.47 -11.48 17.77
CA LYS A 64 -26.52 -11.72 16.76
C LYS A 64 -27.50 -10.53 16.74
N GLY A 65 -27.72 -9.96 15.55
CA GLY A 65 -28.72 -8.91 15.32
C GLY A 65 -28.21 -7.47 15.43
N HIS A 66 -26.94 -7.24 15.78
CA HIS A 66 -26.35 -5.89 15.84
C HIS A 66 -25.87 -5.35 14.49
N VAL A 67 -25.59 -6.23 13.53
CA VAL A 67 -25.16 -5.87 12.18
C VAL A 67 -25.80 -6.82 11.18
N SER A 68 -26.20 -6.31 10.01
CA SER A 68 -26.76 -7.17 8.96
C SER A 68 -25.71 -8.16 8.42
N PRO A 69 -26.13 -9.33 7.88
CA PRO A 69 -25.21 -10.30 7.30
C PRO A 69 -24.29 -9.72 6.22
N GLU A 70 -24.80 -8.80 5.38
CA GLU A 70 -23.99 -8.14 4.35
C GLU A 70 -22.98 -7.16 4.94
N GLN A 71 -23.33 -6.41 6.00
CA GLN A 71 -22.36 -5.57 6.72
C GLN A 71 -21.25 -6.41 7.36
N LEU A 72 -21.62 -7.52 8.01
CA LEU A 72 -20.65 -8.44 8.63
C LEU A 72 -19.69 -9.02 7.58
N LYS A 73 -20.20 -9.40 6.41
CA LYS A 73 -19.39 -9.84 5.27
C LYS A 73 -18.43 -8.75 4.79
N MET A 74 -18.87 -7.50 4.71
CA MET A 74 -18.01 -6.37 4.34
C MET A 74 -16.94 -6.08 5.40
N ILE A 75 -17.28 -6.15 6.69
CA ILE A 75 -16.32 -6.02 7.81
C ILE A 75 -15.22 -7.07 7.68
N ARG A 76 -15.61 -8.35 7.49
CA ARG A 76 -14.65 -9.45 7.33
C ARG A 76 -13.75 -9.25 6.11
N ARG A 77 -14.32 -8.82 4.98
CA ARG A 77 -13.55 -8.52 3.76
C ARG A 77 -12.56 -7.36 3.97
N ALA A 78 -13.01 -6.29 4.61
CA ALA A 78 -12.16 -5.14 4.91
C ALA A 78 -11.03 -5.51 5.89
N LYS A 79 -11.32 -6.34 6.90
CA LYS A 79 -10.33 -6.86 7.86
C LYS A 79 -9.29 -7.72 7.16
N GLY A 80 -9.71 -8.62 6.26
CA GLY A 80 -8.80 -9.43 5.44
C GLY A 80 -7.92 -8.59 4.51
N ALA A 81 -8.48 -7.56 3.87
CA ALA A 81 -7.71 -6.65 3.02
C ALA A 81 -6.69 -5.83 3.82
N ALA A 82 -7.04 -5.37 5.03
CA ALA A 82 -6.14 -4.65 5.93
C ALA A 82 -5.02 -5.54 6.47
N GLY A 83 -5.34 -6.78 6.90
CA GLY A 83 -4.34 -7.75 7.35
C GLY A 83 -3.33 -8.07 6.25
N ASN A 84 -3.79 -8.29 5.02
CA ASN A 84 -2.88 -8.52 3.89
C ASN A 84 -1.96 -7.31 3.62
N LEU A 85 -2.46 -6.08 3.80
CA LEU A 85 -1.61 -4.89 3.66
C LEU A 85 -0.50 -4.86 4.73
N GLN A 86 -0.84 -5.18 5.98
CA GLN A 86 0.15 -5.27 7.06
C GLN A 86 1.25 -6.29 6.76
N GLU A 87 0.90 -7.45 6.18
CA GLU A 87 1.84 -8.51 5.81
C GLU A 87 2.81 -8.11 4.69
N VAL A 88 2.34 -7.39 3.66
CA VAL A 88 3.18 -7.02 2.50
C VAL A 88 3.98 -5.74 2.71
N MET A 89 3.62 -4.94 3.72
CA MET A 89 4.24 -3.65 3.97
C MET A 89 5.73 -3.69 4.27
N PRO A 90 6.25 -4.61 5.10
CA PRO A 90 7.68 -4.73 5.34
C PRO A 90 8.49 -4.89 4.05
N LEU A 91 8.04 -5.73 3.13
CA LEU A 91 8.71 -5.95 1.84
C LEU A 91 8.75 -4.66 1.00
N TYR A 92 7.63 -3.93 0.92
CA TYR A 92 7.57 -2.66 0.21
C TYR A 92 8.54 -1.61 0.79
N LEU A 93 8.60 -1.51 2.12
CA LEU A 93 9.50 -0.56 2.79
C LEU A 93 10.97 -0.89 2.57
N VAL A 94 11.34 -2.18 2.72
CA VAL A 94 12.72 -2.62 2.45
C VAL A 94 13.09 -2.35 1.00
N ALA A 95 12.22 -2.71 0.04
CA ALA A 95 12.43 -2.45 -1.38
C ALA A 95 12.65 -0.95 -1.66
N SER A 96 11.82 -0.09 -1.07
CA SER A 96 11.88 1.36 -1.22
C SER A 96 13.19 1.93 -0.66
N LEU A 97 13.58 1.48 0.54
CA LEU A 97 14.83 1.89 1.19
C LEU A 97 16.05 1.44 0.38
N THR A 98 16.06 0.19 -0.09
CA THR A 98 17.16 -0.34 -0.90
C THR A 98 17.33 0.44 -2.21
N ALA A 99 16.23 0.76 -2.91
CA ALA A 99 16.28 1.58 -4.12
C ALA A 99 16.80 3.00 -3.84
N TRP A 100 16.34 3.62 -2.75
CA TRP A 100 16.79 4.94 -2.34
C TRP A 100 18.27 4.98 -1.96
N LEU A 101 18.72 4.08 -1.09
CA LEU A 101 20.13 3.99 -0.65
C LEU A 101 21.07 3.59 -1.79
N GLY A 102 20.60 2.72 -2.68
CA GLY A 102 21.31 2.31 -3.89
C GLY A 102 21.48 3.46 -4.90
N GLY A 103 20.70 4.53 -4.79
CA GLY A 103 20.76 5.66 -5.70
C GLY A 103 20.07 5.41 -7.04
N VAL A 104 19.03 4.55 -7.06
CA VAL A 104 18.15 4.38 -8.23
C VAL A 104 17.55 5.72 -8.61
N SER A 105 17.40 6.01 -9.90
CA SER A 105 16.87 7.31 -10.32
C SER A 105 15.43 7.52 -9.81
N PRO A 106 15.05 8.78 -9.47
CA PRO A 106 13.70 9.10 -8.99
C PRO A 106 12.57 8.61 -9.89
N GLU A 107 12.76 8.67 -11.20
CA GLU A 107 11.76 8.28 -12.19
C GLU A 107 11.39 6.79 -12.06
N TYR A 108 12.39 5.92 -11.90
CA TYR A 108 12.15 4.49 -11.72
C TYR A 108 11.51 4.19 -10.36
N GLN A 109 11.96 4.85 -9.28
CA GLN A 109 11.35 4.70 -7.96
C GLN A 109 9.87 5.10 -7.99
N ASN A 110 9.54 6.24 -8.62
CA ASN A 110 8.18 6.72 -8.77
C ASN A 110 7.30 5.73 -9.54
N VAL A 111 7.81 5.10 -10.60
CA VAL A 111 7.07 4.07 -11.34
C VAL A 111 6.77 2.87 -10.44
N TYR A 112 7.74 2.37 -9.69
CA TYR A 112 7.51 1.25 -8.77
C TYR A 112 6.48 1.60 -7.69
N HIS A 113 6.60 2.78 -7.07
CA HIS A 113 5.65 3.26 -6.07
C HIS A 113 4.24 3.42 -6.65
N LEU A 114 4.12 3.95 -7.87
CA LEU A 114 2.82 4.13 -8.52
C LEU A 114 2.16 2.79 -8.86
N VAL A 115 2.91 1.87 -9.46
CA VAL A 115 2.41 0.51 -9.77
C VAL A 115 1.98 -0.21 -8.50
N TRP A 116 2.79 -0.09 -7.44
CA TRP A 116 2.44 -0.66 -6.15
C TRP A 116 1.17 -0.01 -5.58
N LEU A 117 1.11 1.32 -5.49
CA LEU A 117 -0.01 2.07 -4.93
C LEU A 117 -1.32 1.76 -5.68
N LEU A 118 -1.35 1.92 -7.01
CA LEU A 118 -2.53 1.66 -7.82
C LEU A 118 -2.93 0.19 -7.77
N GLY A 119 -1.97 -0.72 -7.80
CA GLY A 119 -2.20 -2.15 -7.65
C GLY A 119 -2.83 -2.49 -6.30
N ARG A 120 -2.40 -1.84 -5.21
CA ARG A 120 -2.98 -2.03 -3.87
C ARG A 120 -4.37 -1.40 -3.71
N ILE A 121 -4.64 -0.25 -4.33
CA ILE A 121 -5.99 0.33 -4.43
C ILE A 121 -6.91 -0.66 -5.14
N GLY A 122 -6.50 -1.12 -6.33
CA GLY A 122 -7.28 -2.07 -7.12
C GLY A 122 -7.47 -3.41 -6.40
N TYR A 123 -6.42 -3.93 -5.73
CA TYR A 123 -6.49 -5.14 -4.92
C TYR A 123 -7.55 -5.01 -3.84
N LYS A 124 -7.53 -3.90 -3.09
CA LYS A 124 -8.49 -3.64 -2.01
C LYS A 124 -9.91 -3.51 -2.56
N TYR A 125 -10.10 -2.81 -3.68
CA TYR A 125 -11.38 -2.73 -4.36
C TYR A 125 -11.90 -4.12 -4.77
N CYS A 126 -11.07 -4.94 -5.42
CA CYS A 126 -11.45 -6.30 -5.82
C CYS A 126 -11.77 -7.18 -4.61
N TYR A 127 -11.02 -7.04 -3.52
CA TYR A 127 -11.25 -7.76 -2.26
C TYR A 127 -12.62 -7.44 -1.67
N LEU A 128 -12.98 -6.15 -1.60
CA LEU A 128 -14.25 -5.67 -1.07
C LEU A 128 -15.43 -6.13 -1.93
N ASN A 129 -15.28 -6.09 -3.26
CA ASN A 129 -16.32 -6.51 -4.21
C ASN A 129 -16.37 -8.04 -4.45
N GLY A 130 -15.41 -8.81 -3.93
CA GLY A 130 -15.38 -10.26 -4.11
C GLY A 130 -14.93 -10.73 -5.51
N ILE A 131 -14.15 -9.89 -6.21
CA ILE A 131 -13.62 -10.19 -7.55
C ILE A 131 -12.30 -10.95 -7.39
N GLY A 132 -12.38 -12.27 -7.24
CA GLY A 132 -11.27 -13.13 -6.82
C GLY A 132 -10.06 -13.14 -7.77
N GLU A 133 -10.29 -13.28 -9.08
CA GLU A 133 -9.22 -13.40 -10.09
C GLU A 133 -8.42 -12.09 -10.23
N ALA A 134 -9.12 -10.97 -10.43
CA ALA A 134 -8.48 -9.66 -10.52
C ALA A 134 -7.72 -9.30 -9.24
N ARG A 135 -8.26 -9.65 -8.06
CA ARG A 135 -7.56 -9.50 -6.78
C ARG A 135 -6.21 -10.24 -6.80
N SER A 136 -6.19 -11.50 -7.21
CA SER A 136 -4.94 -12.28 -7.25
C SER A 136 -3.94 -11.72 -8.27
N GLY A 137 -4.41 -11.30 -9.45
CA GLY A 137 -3.57 -10.67 -10.46
C GLY A 137 -2.92 -9.38 -9.97
N LEU A 138 -3.70 -8.50 -9.33
CA LEU A 138 -3.19 -7.25 -8.76
C LEU A 138 -2.24 -7.50 -7.58
N PHE A 139 -2.47 -8.53 -6.77
CA PHE A 139 -1.53 -8.94 -5.75
C PHE A 139 -0.17 -9.29 -6.36
N VAL A 140 -0.15 -10.19 -7.34
CA VAL A 140 1.08 -10.62 -8.02
C VAL A 140 1.79 -9.44 -8.67
N LEU A 141 1.06 -8.55 -9.35
CA LEU A 141 1.62 -7.34 -9.95
C LEU A 141 2.36 -6.47 -8.91
N THR A 142 1.75 -6.24 -7.75
CA THR A 142 2.38 -5.44 -6.68
C THR A 142 3.61 -6.13 -6.08
N GLN A 143 3.63 -7.47 -6.03
CA GLN A 143 4.79 -8.23 -5.58
C GLN A 143 5.94 -8.18 -6.60
N ILE A 144 5.62 -8.27 -7.90
CA ILE A 144 6.62 -8.11 -8.97
C ILE A 144 7.26 -6.71 -8.90
N ALA A 145 6.48 -5.66 -8.68
CA ALA A 145 7.00 -4.31 -8.52
C ALA A 145 7.98 -4.20 -7.33
N ASN A 146 7.65 -4.81 -6.19
CA ASN A 146 8.54 -4.86 -5.02
C ASN A 146 9.85 -5.60 -5.31
N ILE A 147 9.76 -6.77 -5.94
CA ILE A 147 10.94 -7.59 -6.27
C ILE A 147 11.83 -6.86 -7.29
N ALA A 148 11.23 -6.25 -8.33
CA ALA A 148 11.97 -5.47 -9.31
C ALA A 148 12.70 -4.28 -8.68
N MET A 149 12.02 -3.56 -7.78
CA MET A 149 12.61 -2.46 -7.02
C MET A 149 13.77 -2.92 -6.12
N LEU A 150 13.63 -4.07 -5.47
CA LEU A 150 14.72 -4.69 -4.68
C LEU A 150 15.93 -5.06 -5.53
N ILE A 151 15.72 -5.70 -6.69
CA ILE A 151 16.81 -6.10 -7.58
C ILE A 151 17.53 -4.87 -8.12
N HIS A 152 16.77 -3.88 -8.61
CA HIS A 152 17.33 -2.64 -9.14
C HIS A 152 18.11 -1.88 -8.07
N GLY A 153 17.51 -1.70 -6.88
CA GLY A 153 18.17 -1.05 -5.75
C GLY A 153 19.38 -1.81 -5.24
N GLY A 154 19.28 -3.13 -5.12
CA GLY A 154 20.34 -4.00 -4.63
C GLY A 154 21.55 -4.00 -5.55
N ASN A 155 21.32 -4.08 -6.87
CA ASN A 155 22.40 -3.95 -7.86
C ASN A 155 23.08 -2.58 -7.77
N ALA A 156 22.30 -1.49 -7.69
CA ALA A 156 22.84 -0.15 -7.57
C ALA A 156 23.65 0.04 -6.27
N LEU A 157 23.14 -0.48 -5.15
CA LEU A 157 23.83 -0.47 -3.86
C LEU A 157 25.14 -1.27 -3.92
N HIS A 158 25.12 -2.47 -4.51
CA HIS A 158 26.31 -3.29 -4.69
C HIS A 158 27.39 -2.57 -5.52
N THR A 159 27.01 -2.01 -6.68
CA THR A 159 27.93 -1.23 -7.53
C THR A 159 28.50 -0.03 -6.79
N ARG A 160 27.71 0.61 -5.92
CA ARG A 160 28.17 1.74 -5.12
C ARG A 160 29.18 1.32 -4.05
N VAL A 161 28.89 0.26 -3.31
CA VAL A 161 29.76 -0.27 -2.24
C VAL A 161 31.07 -0.82 -2.80
N ALA A 162 31.01 -1.53 -3.93
CA ALA A 162 32.18 -2.08 -4.60
C ALA A 162 33.18 -1.03 -5.11
N ARG A 163 32.83 0.26 -5.15
CA ARG A 163 33.77 1.35 -5.47
C ARG A 163 34.63 1.79 -4.29
N TYR A 164 34.28 1.37 -3.07
CA TYR A 164 34.99 1.72 -1.84
C TYR A 164 35.94 0.62 -1.35
N TYR A 165 35.98 -0.51 -2.06
CA TYR A 165 36.88 -1.65 -1.83
C TYR A 165 37.70 -1.89 -3.10
#